data_AF-A0A257H1C7-F1
#
_entry.id   AF-A0A257H1C7-F1
#
_cell.length_a   1.000
_cell.length_b   1.000
_cell.length_c   1.000
_cell.angle_alpha   90.00
_cell.angle_beta   90.00
_cell.angle_gamma   90.00
#
_symmetry.space_group_name_H-M   'P 1'
#
loop_
_entity.id
_entity.type
_entity.pdbx_description
1 polymer ?
#
loop_
_entity_poly.entity_id
_entity_poly.type
_entity_poly.pdbx_seq_one_letter_code
_entity_poly.pdbx_strand_id
1 'polypeptide(L)'
;MRHSLFALALSVALSSAFAQTTSTGHTYAPPDAFTSSSSGPVLRFVAPEGDATVTVVDLASAKDADDAVDQAWKLAVQDFKRSLRLSTPRPTRSGWVDQRVFEYETSPNEKLVVQAIARRASTGDGKAWVVLLLQASEATLDKRSSPIGKFFSSLRPQGYQRESFAGRTAKPLTPERIEQLKAFVADGMKQLDVPGVGLSFIDGNRVVWAGGLGLRELGKPAPVDADTLFMAASNTKSMTTALLAKAVDSLIRERRQKHKIESFSKSYAEEK
;
A
#
# COMPACT_ATOMS: atom_id res chain seq x y z
N MET A 1 -11.57 -12.06 -56.27
CA MET A 1 -12.22 -12.75 -55.14
C MET A 1 -11.18 -12.90 -54.03
N ARG A 2 -11.32 -12.12 -52.94
CA ARG A 2 -11.54 -12.58 -51.55
C ARG A 2 -10.44 -13.57 -51.06
N HIS A 3 -9.70 -13.35 -49.98
CA HIS A 3 -10.13 -12.93 -48.64
C HIS A 3 -8.95 -12.29 -47.87
N SER A 4 -9.16 -11.10 -47.32
CA SER A 4 -8.27 -10.53 -46.29
C SER A 4 -8.75 -11.00 -44.92
N LEU A 5 -7.92 -11.74 -44.18
CA LEU A 5 -8.17 -12.03 -42.77
C LEU A 5 -7.90 -10.77 -41.93
N PHE A 6 -8.95 -10.28 -41.27
CA PHE A 6 -8.82 -9.32 -40.17
C PHE A 6 -8.37 -10.08 -38.92
N ALA A 7 -7.12 -9.89 -38.50
CA ALA A 7 -6.66 -10.29 -37.18
C ALA A 7 -7.11 -9.23 -36.16
N LEU A 8 -8.13 -9.54 -35.38
CA LEU A 8 -8.56 -8.75 -34.24
C LEU A 8 -7.56 -8.98 -33.09
N ALA A 9 -6.56 -8.12 -32.98
CA ALA A 9 -5.68 -8.10 -31.82
C ALA A 9 -6.47 -7.49 -30.65
N LEU A 10 -6.94 -8.36 -29.75
CA LEU A 10 -7.51 -7.96 -28.47
C LEU A 10 -6.36 -7.48 -27.58
N SER A 11 -6.06 -6.18 -27.64
CA SER A 11 -5.15 -5.53 -26.71
C SER A 11 -5.81 -5.49 -25.33
N VAL A 12 -5.43 -6.43 -24.47
CA VAL A 12 -5.64 -6.27 -23.02
C VAL A 12 -4.76 -5.10 -22.59
N ALA A 13 -5.35 -3.92 -22.51
CA ALA A 13 -4.72 -2.78 -21.88
C ALA A 13 -4.55 -3.10 -20.39
N LEU A 14 -3.36 -3.58 -20.01
CA LEU A 14 -2.83 -3.38 -18.66
C LEU A 14 -2.73 -1.87 -18.46
N SER A 15 -3.82 -1.26 -17.97
CA SER A 15 -3.82 0.17 -17.66
C SER A 15 -2.88 0.37 -16.47
N SER A 16 -1.60 0.65 -16.73
CA SER A 16 -0.79 1.38 -15.77
C SER A 16 -1.49 2.74 -15.64
N ALA A 17 -2.27 2.93 -14.58
CA ALA A 17 -2.90 4.22 -14.33
C ALA A 17 -1.81 5.30 -14.39
N PHE A 18 -1.82 6.11 -15.44
CA PHE A 18 -0.91 7.25 -15.54
C PHE A 18 -1.14 8.11 -14.31
N ALA A 19 -0.05 8.54 -13.67
CA ALA A 19 -0.16 9.44 -12.53
C ALA A 19 -0.89 10.71 -12.99
N GLN A 20 -2.04 10.98 -12.39
CA GLN A 20 -2.79 12.22 -12.56
C GLN A 20 -2.28 13.26 -11.57
N THR A 21 -2.62 14.53 -11.80
CA THR A 21 -2.21 15.64 -10.92
C THR A 21 -3.42 16.32 -10.31
N THR A 22 -3.28 16.76 -9.06
CA THR A 22 -4.23 17.66 -8.42
C THR A 22 -4.07 19.09 -8.99
N SER A 23 -4.90 20.03 -8.53
CA SER A 23 -4.88 21.42 -8.99
C SER A 23 -3.54 22.12 -8.72
N THR A 24 -2.84 21.70 -7.67
CA THR A 24 -1.51 22.19 -7.27
C THR A 24 -0.37 21.28 -7.74
N GLY A 25 -0.64 20.28 -8.60
CA GLY A 25 0.41 19.44 -9.19
C GLY A 25 0.89 18.27 -8.32
N HIS A 26 0.19 17.92 -7.25
CA HIS A 26 0.46 16.69 -6.50
C HIS A 26 0.05 15.47 -7.32
N THR A 27 0.89 14.46 -7.44
CA THR A 27 0.59 13.30 -8.28
C THR A 27 -0.18 12.23 -7.52
N TYR A 28 -1.07 11.50 -8.20
CA TYR A 28 -1.83 10.39 -7.65
C TYR A 28 -2.24 9.39 -8.73
N ALA A 29 -2.61 8.18 -8.34
CA ALA A 29 -3.26 7.18 -9.19
C ALA A 29 -4.71 7.00 -8.72
N PRO A 30 -5.73 7.33 -9.53
CA PRO A 30 -7.13 7.33 -9.09
C PRO A 30 -7.58 5.95 -8.58
N PRO A 31 -8.55 5.90 -7.64
CA PRO A 31 -9.07 4.63 -7.14
C PRO A 31 -9.82 3.87 -8.25
N ASP A 32 -9.49 2.60 -8.43
CA ASP A 32 -10.04 1.75 -9.48
C ASP A 32 -11.58 1.72 -9.45
N ALA A 33 -12.20 1.97 -10.60
CA ALA A 33 -13.65 1.98 -10.84
C ALA A 33 -14.47 3.09 -10.15
N PHE A 34 -13.83 4.11 -9.55
CA PHE A 34 -14.54 5.28 -9.02
C PHE A 34 -14.80 6.30 -10.13
N THR A 35 -15.91 7.02 -10.05
CA THR A 35 -16.16 8.19 -10.90
C THR A 35 -15.52 9.41 -10.27
N SER A 36 -14.91 10.29 -11.08
CA SER A 36 -14.20 11.48 -10.61
C SER A 36 -14.86 12.77 -11.04
N SER A 37 -14.86 13.78 -10.17
CA SER A 37 -15.22 15.17 -10.50
C SER A 37 -14.29 16.14 -9.80
N SER A 38 -14.11 17.34 -10.36
CA SER A 38 -13.26 18.39 -9.78
C SER A 38 -13.94 19.75 -9.79
N SER A 39 -13.63 20.57 -8.77
CA SER A 39 -14.03 21.96 -8.66
C SER A 39 -12.97 22.73 -7.88
N GLY A 40 -12.17 23.54 -8.57
CA GLY A 40 -11.05 24.27 -7.98
C GLY A 40 -10.08 23.32 -7.24
N PRO A 41 -9.83 23.53 -5.94
CA PRO A 41 -8.91 22.70 -5.15
C PRO A 41 -9.49 21.34 -4.74
N VAL A 42 -10.77 21.08 -5.04
CA VAL A 42 -11.49 19.88 -4.58
C VAL A 42 -11.57 18.87 -5.72
N LEU A 43 -11.10 17.66 -5.45
CA LEU A 43 -11.19 16.51 -6.35
C LEU A 43 -11.95 15.39 -5.63
N ARG A 44 -13.10 14.97 -6.16
CA ARG A 44 -13.99 14.00 -5.56
C ARG A 44 -14.03 12.72 -6.37
N PHE A 45 -13.95 11.58 -5.68
CA PHE A 45 -14.12 10.25 -6.22
C PHE A 45 -15.30 9.56 -5.54
N VAL A 46 -16.25 9.06 -6.32
CA VAL A 46 -17.44 8.37 -5.81
C VAL A 46 -17.39 6.91 -6.25
N ALA A 47 -17.57 5.99 -5.29
CA ALA A 47 -17.63 4.56 -5.57
C ALA A 47 -18.87 4.22 -6.41
N PRO A 48 -18.84 3.15 -7.22
CA PRO A 48 -20.01 2.69 -7.98
C PRO A 48 -21.26 2.45 -7.14
N GLU A 49 -21.07 2.07 -5.87
CA GLU A 49 -22.16 1.87 -4.91
C GLU A 49 -22.90 3.16 -4.53
N GLY A 50 -22.28 4.34 -4.73
CA GLY A 50 -22.87 5.66 -4.48
C GLY A 50 -22.79 6.14 -3.03
N ASP A 51 -22.36 5.29 -2.09
CA ASP A 51 -22.32 5.54 -0.65
C ASP A 51 -20.89 5.59 -0.07
N ALA A 52 -19.87 5.64 -0.93
CA ALA A 52 -18.49 5.91 -0.55
C ALA A 52 -17.89 7.01 -1.40
N THR A 53 -17.43 8.06 -0.74
CA THR A 53 -16.80 9.23 -1.35
C THR A 53 -15.42 9.44 -0.73
N VAL A 54 -14.44 9.59 -1.61
CA VAL A 54 -13.09 10.03 -1.26
C VAL A 54 -12.85 11.38 -1.90
N THR A 55 -12.51 12.39 -1.10
CA THR A 55 -12.23 13.75 -1.59
C THR A 55 -10.80 14.14 -1.27
N VAL A 56 -10.08 14.69 -2.24
CA VAL A 56 -8.80 15.37 -2.05
C VAL A 56 -9.07 16.86 -2.06
N VAL A 57 -8.50 17.57 -1.08
CA VAL A 57 -8.50 19.03 -1.04
C VAL A 57 -7.07 19.51 -1.00
N ASP A 58 -6.67 20.28 -2.02
CA ASP A 58 -5.39 20.99 -2.04
C ASP A 58 -5.54 22.32 -1.30
N LEU A 59 -4.64 22.60 -0.37
CA LEU A 59 -4.58 23.88 0.33
C LEU A 59 -3.20 24.50 0.12
N ALA A 60 -3.15 25.76 -0.30
CA ALA A 60 -1.89 26.47 -0.48
C ALA A 60 -1.13 26.64 0.85
N SER A 61 -1.87 26.82 1.95
CA SER A 61 -1.31 26.90 3.29
C SER A 61 -2.37 26.62 4.35
N ALA A 62 -1.93 26.06 5.47
CA ALA A 62 -2.68 26.03 6.72
C ALA A 62 -1.69 26.17 7.89
N LYS A 63 -2.15 26.70 9.01
CA LYS A 63 -1.35 26.90 10.23
C LYS A 63 -0.81 25.57 10.75
N ASP A 64 -1.66 24.55 10.77
CA ASP A 64 -1.39 23.22 11.26
C ASP A 64 -2.39 22.22 10.65
N ALA A 65 -2.34 20.96 11.07
CA ALA A 65 -3.24 19.93 10.56
C ALA A 65 -4.71 20.17 10.96
N ASP A 66 -5.02 20.86 12.07
CA ASP A 66 -6.40 21.10 12.51
C ASP A 66 -7.03 22.13 11.56
N ASP A 67 -6.32 23.23 11.35
CA ASP A 67 -6.70 24.28 10.40
C ASP A 67 -6.85 23.73 8.97
N ALA A 68 -5.94 22.85 8.53
CA ALA A 68 -6.03 22.19 7.22
C ALA A 68 -7.33 21.39 7.08
N VAL A 69 -7.68 20.59 8.08
CA VAL A 69 -8.90 19.76 8.04
C VAL A 69 -10.17 20.59 8.09
N ASP A 70 -10.19 21.64 8.92
CA ASP A 70 -11.33 22.56 9.01
C ASP A 70 -11.57 23.29 7.69
N GLN A 71 -10.51 23.78 7.03
CA GLN A 71 -10.61 24.36 5.69
C GLN A 71 -11.09 23.35 4.66
N ALA A 72 -10.56 22.12 4.69
CA ALA A 72 -10.92 21.07 3.75
C ALA A 72 -12.40 20.67 3.86
N TRP A 73 -12.93 20.52 5.07
CA TRP A 73 -14.36 20.23 5.26
C TRP A 73 -15.24 21.36 4.73
N LYS A 74 -14.91 22.63 5.03
CA LYS A 74 -15.67 23.79 4.52
C LYS A 74 -15.72 23.83 2.99
N LEU A 75 -14.63 23.45 2.33
CA LEU A 75 -14.54 23.40 0.86
C LEU A 75 -15.29 22.20 0.26
N ALA A 76 -15.25 21.04 0.93
CA ALA A 76 -15.82 19.81 0.39
C ALA A 76 -17.30 19.60 0.75
N VAL A 77 -17.73 20.06 1.92
CA VAL A 77 -19.07 19.85 2.51
C VAL A 77 -19.50 21.10 3.27
N GLN A 78 -20.42 21.87 2.70
CA GLN A 78 -20.84 23.20 3.18
C GLN A 78 -21.33 23.24 4.64
N ASP A 79 -21.86 22.14 5.20
CA ASP A 79 -22.38 22.08 6.57
C ASP A 79 -21.88 20.83 7.33
N PHE A 80 -20.57 20.59 7.30
CA PHE A 80 -19.99 19.50 8.09
C PHE A 80 -20.00 19.81 9.59
N LYS A 81 -20.73 19.02 10.39
CA LYS A 81 -20.97 19.26 11.83
C LYS A 81 -20.61 18.07 12.74
N ARG A 82 -19.84 17.08 12.26
CA ARG A 82 -19.50 15.91 13.10
C ARG A 82 -18.43 16.24 14.12
N SER A 83 -18.59 15.72 15.33
CA SER A 83 -17.61 15.80 16.40
C SER A 83 -16.37 14.97 16.09
N LEU A 84 -15.19 15.48 16.44
CA LEU A 84 -13.94 14.73 16.38
C LEU A 84 -13.93 13.69 17.51
N ARG A 85 -13.77 12.41 17.16
CA ARG A 85 -13.62 11.32 18.12
C ARG A 85 -12.18 11.15 18.57
N LEU A 86 -11.26 11.11 17.60
CA LEU A 86 -9.84 10.85 17.86
C LEU A 86 -8.99 11.48 16.75
N SER A 87 -7.81 11.98 17.14
CA SER A 87 -6.78 12.41 16.21
C SER A 87 -5.45 11.74 16.55
N THR A 88 -4.77 11.18 15.56
CA THR A 88 -3.51 10.45 15.74
C THR A 88 -2.43 10.91 14.76
N PRO A 89 -1.21 11.25 15.25
CA PRO A 89 -0.11 11.60 14.38
C PRO A 89 0.33 10.39 13.56
N ARG A 90 0.85 10.65 12.36
CA ARG A 90 1.41 9.63 11.46
C ARG A 90 2.86 9.97 11.13
N PRO A 91 3.75 8.96 11.05
CA PRO A 91 5.14 9.20 10.67
C PRO A 91 5.26 9.80 9.27
N THR A 92 6.29 10.63 9.10
CA THR A 92 6.72 11.14 7.79
C THR A 92 6.91 9.99 6.80
N ARG A 93 6.35 10.13 5.60
CA ARG A 93 6.43 9.08 4.57
C ARG A 93 6.23 9.68 3.18
N SER A 94 7.08 9.26 2.23
CA SER A 94 6.90 9.58 0.81
C SER A 94 6.78 11.08 0.49
N GLY A 95 7.58 11.92 1.18
CA GLY A 95 7.59 13.37 1.01
C GLY A 95 6.50 14.12 1.77
N TRP A 96 5.69 13.41 2.58
CA TRP A 96 4.68 14.02 3.43
C TRP A 96 5.15 14.09 4.88
N VAL A 97 5.03 15.27 5.48
CA VAL A 97 5.37 15.57 6.89
C VAL A 97 4.12 16.04 7.64
N ASP A 98 4.21 16.13 8.97
CA ASP A 98 3.16 16.58 9.88
C ASP A 98 1.79 15.91 9.62
N GLN A 99 1.85 14.61 9.34
CA GLN A 99 0.67 13.86 8.95
C GLN A 99 -0.19 13.56 10.18
N ARG A 100 -1.51 13.69 10.05
CA ARG A 100 -2.44 13.36 11.13
C ARG A 100 -3.75 12.81 10.57
N VAL A 101 -4.25 11.76 11.22
CA VAL A 101 -5.53 11.11 10.92
C VAL A 101 -6.56 11.57 11.93
N PHE A 102 -7.74 11.94 11.46
CA PHE A 102 -8.86 12.43 12.25
C PHE A 102 -10.05 11.52 12.00
N GLU A 103 -10.56 10.93 13.06
CA GLU A 103 -11.74 10.08 13.02
C GLU A 103 -12.88 10.82 13.70
N TYR A 104 -14.04 10.81 13.06
CA TYR A 104 -15.22 11.51 13.55
C TYR A 104 -16.20 10.55 14.19
N GLU A 105 -17.01 11.08 15.09
CA GLU A 105 -18.10 10.33 15.70
C GLU A 105 -19.14 9.95 14.65
N THR A 106 -19.48 8.66 14.63
CA THR A 106 -20.61 8.08 13.88
C THR A 106 -21.35 7.14 14.80
N SER A 107 -22.67 7.04 14.67
CA SER A 107 -23.45 6.07 15.42
C SER A 107 -23.34 4.68 14.78
N PRO A 108 -23.41 3.59 15.57
CA PRO A 108 -23.47 2.23 15.01
C PRO A 108 -24.63 2.02 14.03
N ASN A 109 -25.70 2.80 14.15
CA ASN A 109 -26.86 2.73 13.25
C ASN A 109 -26.60 3.35 11.87
N GLU A 110 -25.70 4.35 11.79
CA GLU A 110 -25.32 4.95 10.50
C GLU A 110 -24.48 4.00 9.65
N LYS A 111 -23.76 3.04 10.26
CA LYS A 111 -22.81 2.14 9.58
C LYS A 111 -21.86 2.89 8.67
N LEU A 112 -21.36 4.03 9.16
CA LEU A 112 -20.62 5.01 8.40
C LEU A 112 -19.22 5.19 9.01
N VAL A 113 -18.24 5.29 8.13
CA VAL A 113 -16.89 5.71 8.44
C VAL A 113 -16.68 7.11 7.90
N VAL A 114 -16.30 8.03 8.79
CA VAL A 114 -15.94 9.42 8.44
C VAL A 114 -14.54 9.70 8.98
N GLN A 115 -13.63 10.04 8.07
CA GLN A 115 -12.23 10.26 8.40
C GLN A 115 -11.65 11.39 7.57
N ALA A 116 -10.70 12.14 8.14
CA ALA A 116 -9.81 13.03 7.41
C ALA A 116 -8.35 12.62 7.62
N ILE A 117 -7.51 12.83 6.62
CA ILE A 117 -6.05 12.65 6.70
C ILE A 117 -5.40 13.92 6.16
N ALA A 118 -4.83 14.73 7.05
CA ALA A 118 -4.04 15.88 6.66
C ALA A 118 -2.57 15.51 6.55
N ARG A 119 -1.91 16.12 5.57
CA ARG A 119 -0.47 15.96 5.35
C ARG A 119 0.10 17.20 4.67
N ARG A 120 1.24 17.67 5.17
CA ARG A 120 1.95 18.82 4.64
C ARG A 120 3.03 18.35 3.67
N ALA A 121 3.15 19.04 2.54
CA ALA A 121 4.20 18.76 1.57
C ALA A 121 5.57 19.10 2.17
N SER A 122 6.56 18.20 2.03
CA SER A 122 7.94 18.49 2.40
C SER A 122 8.73 19.20 1.29
N THR A 123 8.09 19.46 0.14
CA THR A 123 8.68 20.06 -1.05
C THR A 123 8.17 21.49 -1.23
N GLY A 124 8.79 22.24 -2.15
CA GLY A 124 8.43 23.65 -2.38
C GLY A 124 8.78 24.51 -1.16
N ASP A 125 7.89 25.42 -0.78
CA ASP A 125 8.02 26.25 0.43
C ASP A 125 7.57 25.53 1.72
N GLY A 126 7.14 24.27 1.59
CA GLY A 126 6.64 23.45 2.68
C GLY A 126 5.30 23.91 3.28
N LYS A 127 4.58 24.85 2.67
CA LYS A 127 3.32 25.35 3.25
C LYS A 127 2.10 24.58 2.77
N ALA A 128 2.17 23.98 1.59
CA ALA A 128 1.05 23.30 0.98
C ALA A 128 0.60 22.07 1.79
N TRP A 129 -0.71 21.92 1.92
CA TRP A 129 -1.35 20.77 2.54
C TRP A 129 -2.22 20.03 1.53
N VAL A 130 -2.28 18.72 1.68
CA VAL A 130 -3.32 17.90 1.04
C VAL A 130 -4.12 17.23 2.13
N VAL A 131 -5.44 17.38 2.07
CA VAL A 131 -6.36 16.70 2.98
C VAL A 131 -7.17 15.68 2.20
N LEU A 132 -7.17 14.44 2.69
CA LEU A 132 -8.03 13.38 2.19
C LEU A 132 -9.23 13.26 3.11
N LEU A 133 -10.44 13.37 2.58
CA LEU A 133 -11.69 13.19 3.30
C LEU A 133 -12.35 11.90 2.82
N LEU A 134 -12.67 11.01 3.74
CA LEU A 134 -13.40 9.77 3.48
C LEU A 134 -14.75 9.85 4.18
N GLN A 135 -15.82 9.60 3.41
CA GLN A 135 -17.15 9.31 3.93
C GLN A 135 -17.65 8.06 3.21
N ALA A 136 -17.79 6.95 3.91
CA ALA A 136 -18.17 5.68 3.31
C ALA A 136 -19.02 4.83 4.23
N SER A 137 -20.00 4.11 3.68
CA SER A 137 -20.60 3.00 4.43
C SER A 137 -19.54 1.95 4.74
N GLU A 138 -19.66 1.29 5.90
CA GLU A 138 -18.75 0.21 6.30
C GLU A 138 -18.73 -0.92 5.26
N ALA A 139 -19.90 -1.28 4.73
CA ALA A 139 -20.04 -2.34 3.73
C ALA A 139 -19.29 -2.01 2.43
N THR A 140 -19.39 -0.78 1.93
CA THR A 140 -18.67 -0.37 0.73
C THR A 140 -17.18 -0.21 1.02
N LEU A 141 -16.81 0.26 2.21
CA LEU A 141 -15.40 0.35 2.61
C LEU A 141 -14.75 -1.04 2.68
N ASP A 142 -15.42 -2.05 3.23
CA ASP A 142 -14.92 -3.42 3.24
C ASP A 142 -14.64 -3.93 1.83
N LYS A 143 -15.55 -3.65 0.91
CA LYS A 143 -15.44 -4.04 -0.50
C LYS A 143 -14.38 -3.25 -1.28
N ARG A 144 -14.19 -1.96 -0.96
CA ARG A 144 -13.39 -1.00 -1.75
C ARG A 144 -12.13 -0.49 -1.04
N SER A 145 -11.82 -1.02 0.14
CA SER A 145 -10.66 -0.63 0.95
C SER A 145 -9.35 -0.73 0.17
N SER A 146 -9.19 -1.74 -0.68
CA SER A 146 -7.97 -1.91 -1.48
C SER A 146 -7.79 -0.81 -2.53
N PRO A 147 -8.75 -0.54 -3.45
CA PRO A 147 -8.67 0.63 -4.34
C PRO A 147 -8.46 1.97 -3.61
N ILE A 148 -9.17 2.21 -2.51
CA ILE A 148 -9.04 3.46 -1.72
C ILE A 148 -7.64 3.54 -1.10
N GLY A 149 -7.15 2.46 -0.49
CA GLY A 149 -5.83 2.41 0.12
C GLY A 149 -4.70 2.58 -0.90
N LYS A 150 -4.82 1.98 -2.09
CA LYS A 150 -3.90 2.21 -3.20
C LYS A 150 -3.86 3.68 -3.59
N PHE A 151 -5.04 4.28 -3.79
CA PHE A 151 -5.16 5.71 -4.08
C PHE A 151 -4.45 6.55 -3.00
N PHE A 152 -4.77 6.36 -1.71
CA PHE A 152 -4.12 7.07 -0.60
C PHE A 152 -2.60 6.94 -0.61
N SER A 153 -2.10 5.71 -0.82
CA SER A 153 -0.68 5.40 -0.86
C SER A 153 0.04 5.88 -2.13
N SER A 154 -0.70 6.24 -3.19
CA SER A 154 -0.15 6.72 -4.46
C SER A 154 0.23 8.20 -4.42
N LEU A 155 -0.43 8.99 -3.57
CA LEU A 155 -0.29 10.43 -3.57
C LEU A 155 1.12 10.90 -3.21
N ARG A 156 1.69 11.79 -4.02
CA ARG A 156 3.01 12.38 -3.79
C ARG A 156 2.94 13.91 -3.85
N PRO A 157 3.72 14.61 -3.01
CA PRO A 157 3.80 16.06 -3.10
C PRO A 157 4.44 16.47 -4.42
N GLN A 158 4.15 17.70 -4.85
CA GLN A 158 4.64 18.24 -6.11
C GLN A 158 6.18 18.31 -6.04
N GLY A 159 6.87 17.84 -7.08
CA GLY A 159 8.33 17.82 -7.10
C GLY A 159 8.98 16.75 -6.22
N TYR A 160 8.20 15.87 -5.58
CA TYR A 160 8.77 14.74 -4.86
C TYR A 160 9.43 13.75 -5.82
N GLN A 161 10.71 13.48 -5.58
CA GLN A 161 11.44 12.42 -6.26
C GLN A 161 11.56 11.22 -5.33
N ARG A 162 11.03 10.08 -5.78
CA ARG A 162 11.19 8.83 -5.04
C ARG A 162 12.66 8.42 -5.11
N GLU A 163 13.23 8.09 -3.96
CA GLU A 163 14.54 7.46 -3.91
C GLU A 163 14.57 6.23 -4.83
N SER A 164 15.58 6.18 -5.69
CA SER A 164 15.77 5.12 -6.66
C SER A 164 17.17 4.54 -6.52
N PHE A 165 17.23 3.23 -6.42
CA PHE A 165 18.48 2.45 -6.48
C PHE A 165 18.70 1.87 -7.88
N ALA A 166 17.93 2.30 -8.89
CA ALA A 166 18.14 1.87 -10.27
C ALA A 166 19.57 2.22 -10.71
N GLY A 167 20.28 1.24 -11.31
CA GLY A 167 21.67 1.38 -11.70
C GLY A 167 22.68 1.35 -10.54
N ARG A 168 22.25 1.17 -9.29
CA ARG A 168 23.15 0.94 -8.15
C ARG A 168 23.41 -0.55 -7.97
N THR A 169 24.67 -0.92 -7.82
CA THR A 169 25.06 -2.30 -7.47
C THR A 169 24.85 -2.53 -5.98
N ALA A 170 24.08 -3.56 -5.63
CA ALA A 170 23.92 -3.99 -4.25
C ALA A 170 25.27 -4.44 -3.68
N LYS A 171 25.57 -3.99 -2.47
CA LYS A 171 26.78 -4.34 -1.74
C LYS A 171 26.59 -5.75 -1.12
N PRO A 172 27.55 -6.68 -1.25
CA PRO A 172 27.41 -8.01 -0.64
C PRO A 172 27.40 -7.93 0.88
N LEU A 173 26.75 -8.89 1.54
CA LEU A 173 26.71 -8.99 3.00
C LEU A 173 27.97 -9.68 3.52
N THR A 174 29.06 -8.91 3.62
CA THR A 174 30.31 -9.36 4.26
C THR A 174 30.13 -9.50 5.77
N PRO A 175 30.99 -10.27 6.46
CA PRO A 175 30.93 -10.41 7.92
C PRO A 175 30.89 -9.05 8.65
N GLU A 176 31.67 -8.08 8.20
CA GLU A 176 31.73 -6.73 8.79
C GLU A 176 30.39 -5.99 8.63
N ARG A 177 29.73 -6.12 7.48
CA ARG A 177 28.42 -5.50 7.24
C ARG A 177 27.32 -6.18 8.03
N ILE A 178 27.40 -7.49 8.22
CA ILE A 178 26.47 -8.24 9.07
C ILE A 178 26.56 -7.72 10.51
N GLU A 179 27.76 -7.51 11.03
CA GLU A 179 27.94 -6.92 12.37
C GLU A 179 27.44 -5.47 12.45
N GLN A 180 27.65 -4.66 11.41
CA GLN A 180 27.09 -3.30 11.33
C GLN A 180 25.55 -3.32 11.37
N LEU A 181 24.91 -4.22 10.63
CA LEU A 181 23.45 -4.37 10.62
C LEU A 181 22.93 -4.84 11.98
N LYS A 182 23.62 -5.80 12.62
CA LYS A 182 23.26 -6.23 13.98
C LYS A 182 23.38 -5.09 14.99
N ALA A 183 24.45 -4.31 14.94
CA ALA A 183 24.65 -3.16 15.81
C ALA A 183 23.55 -2.11 15.61
N PHE A 184 23.17 -1.84 14.36
CA PHE A 184 22.04 -0.97 14.04
C PHE A 184 20.72 -1.47 14.65
N VAL A 185 20.42 -2.77 14.52
CA VAL A 185 19.20 -3.33 15.13
C VAL A 185 19.27 -3.29 16.65
N ALA A 186 20.41 -3.62 17.25
CA ALA A 186 20.60 -3.56 18.70
C ALA A 186 20.43 -2.14 19.26
N ASP A 187 20.85 -1.11 18.51
CA ASP A 187 20.62 0.28 18.89
C ASP A 187 19.13 0.65 18.82
N GLY A 188 18.46 0.30 17.73
CA GLY A 188 17.01 0.49 17.59
C GLY A 188 16.20 -0.25 18.66
N MET A 189 16.63 -1.46 19.06
CA MET A 189 16.01 -2.21 20.15
C MET A 189 16.05 -1.44 21.48
N LYS A 190 17.16 -0.76 21.79
CA LYS A 190 17.29 0.07 22.99
C LYS A 190 16.39 1.30 22.93
N GLN A 191 16.30 1.95 21.77
CA GLN A 191 15.50 3.16 21.60
C GLN A 191 13.99 2.91 21.68
N LEU A 192 13.56 1.68 21.38
CA LEU A 192 12.15 1.29 21.25
C LEU A 192 11.71 0.28 22.32
N ASP A 193 12.55 0.03 23.33
CA ASP A 193 12.31 -0.94 24.41
C ASP A 193 11.92 -2.33 23.90
N VAL A 194 12.54 -2.78 22.80
CA VAL A 194 12.29 -4.10 22.21
C VAL A 194 13.15 -5.16 22.90
N PRO A 195 12.55 -6.17 23.56
CA PRO A 195 13.30 -7.13 24.37
C PRO A 195 14.17 -8.08 23.55
N GLY A 196 13.69 -8.51 22.38
CA GLY A 196 14.40 -9.45 21.53
C GLY A 196 13.87 -9.50 20.12
N VAL A 197 14.75 -9.81 19.17
CA VAL A 197 14.45 -9.84 17.73
C VAL A 197 15.12 -11.05 17.09
N GLY A 198 14.36 -11.84 16.32
CA GLY A 198 14.91 -12.84 15.40
C GLY A 198 15.20 -12.23 14.02
N LEU A 199 16.36 -12.54 13.44
CA LEU A 199 16.85 -11.94 12.21
C LEU A 199 17.55 -12.98 11.33
N SER A 200 17.41 -12.84 10.02
CA SER A 200 18.16 -13.62 9.03
C SER A 200 18.59 -12.74 7.88
N PHE A 201 19.84 -12.89 7.44
CA PHE A 201 20.41 -12.19 6.30
C PHE A 201 20.60 -13.16 5.14
N ILE A 202 20.09 -12.75 3.97
CA ILE A 202 20.12 -13.55 2.74
C ILE A 202 20.86 -12.76 1.66
N ASP A 203 21.87 -13.37 1.05
CA ASP A 203 22.63 -12.81 -0.06
C ASP A 203 22.93 -13.92 -1.09
N GLY A 204 22.79 -13.60 -2.38
CA GLY A 204 22.99 -14.55 -3.47
C GLY A 204 22.18 -15.85 -3.31
N ASN A 205 20.90 -15.73 -2.91
CA ASN A 205 19.98 -16.85 -2.63
C ASN A 205 20.45 -17.81 -1.52
N ARG A 206 21.36 -17.38 -0.64
CA ARG A 206 21.82 -18.18 0.50
C ARG A 206 21.63 -17.40 1.80
N VAL A 207 21.28 -18.11 2.85
CA VAL A 207 21.32 -17.55 4.22
C VAL A 207 22.80 -17.39 4.58
N VAL A 208 23.25 -16.15 4.73
CA VAL A 208 24.63 -15.84 5.13
C VAL A 208 24.78 -15.68 6.64
N TRP A 209 23.67 -15.43 7.34
CA TRP A 209 23.59 -15.43 8.80
C TRP A 209 22.14 -15.57 9.25
N ALA A 210 21.90 -16.27 10.35
CA ALA A 210 20.60 -16.33 11.03
C ALA A 210 20.83 -16.43 12.54
N GLY A 211 19.98 -15.76 13.32
CA GLY A 211 20.11 -15.74 14.77
C GLY A 211 19.13 -14.78 15.41
N GLY A 212 19.44 -14.39 16.64
CA GLY A 212 18.67 -13.42 17.39
C GLY A 212 19.53 -12.44 18.17
N LEU A 213 18.90 -11.37 18.62
CA LEU A 213 19.44 -10.38 19.53
C LEU A 213 18.49 -10.26 20.73
N GLY A 214 19.04 -10.03 21.93
CA GLY A 214 18.25 -9.81 23.13
C GLY A 214 17.62 -11.09 23.71
N LEU A 215 16.52 -10.92 24.43
CA LEU A 215 15.89 -11.95 25.26
C LEU A 215 14.55 -12.41 24.66
N ARG A 216 14.24 -13.69 24.85
CA ARG A 216 12.95 -14.27 24.42
C ARG A 216 11.78 -13.73 25.22
N GLU A 217 12.02 -13.43 26.49
CA GLU A 217 11.00 -12.99 27.43
C GLU A 217 11.60 -12.01 28.44
N LEU A 218 10.89 -10.93 28.73
CA LEU A 218 11.28 -9.94 29.72
C LEU A 218 11.44 -10.60 31.10
N GLY A 219 12.55 -10.30 31.78
CA GLY A 219 12.85 -10.86 33.09
C GLY A 219 13.40 -12.30 33.07
N LYS A 220 13.51 -12.94 31.91
CA LYS A 220 14.15 -14.27 31.78
C LYS A 220 15.49 -14.19 31.04
N PRO A 221 16.48 -15.03 31.38
CA PRO A 221 17.82 -14.94 30.81
C PRO A 221 17.95 -15.57 29.42
N ALA A 222 16.91 -16.24 28.92
CA ALA A 222 16.99 -17.00 27.67
C ALA A 222 17.12 -16.05 26.45
N PRO A 223 18.19 -16.16 25.66
CA PRO A 223 18.39 -15.31 24.49
C PRO A 223 17.52 -15.73 23.32
N VAL A 224 17.21 -14.79 22.43
CA VAL A 224 16.67 -15.13 21.10
C VAL A 224 17.78 -15.76 20.27
N ASP A 225 17.48 -16.87 19.61
CA ASP A 225 18.37 -17.58 18.69
C ASP A 225 17.67 -17.83 17.34
N ALA A 226 18.34 -18.57 16.44
CA ALA A 226 17.83 -18.87 15.10
C ALA A 226 16.55 -19.74 15.10
N ASP A 227 16.32 -20.49 16.19
CA ASP A 227 15.22 -21.46 16.33
C ASP A 227 14.07 -20.93 17.21
N THR A 228 14.20 -19.70 17.71
CA THR A 228 13.19 -19.07 18.55
C THR A 228 11.92 -18.81 17.74
N LEU A 229 10.80 -19.38 18.20
CA LEU A 229 9.50 -19.20 17.57
C LEU A 229 8.80 -17.94 18.07
N PHE A 230 8.28 -17.17 17.11
CA PHE A 230 7.43 -16.01 17.34
C PHE A 230 6.03 -16.25 16.76
N MET A 231 5.02 -15.54 17.27
CA MET A 231 3.69 -15.56 16.64
C MET A 231 3.77 -14.98 15.23
N ALA A 232 3.44 -15.79 14.22
CA ALA A 232 3.55 -15.39 12.81
C ALA A 232 2.51 -14.32 12.38
N ALA A 233 1.35 -14.26 13.05
CA ALA A 233 0.26 -13.31 12.76
C ALA A 233 -0.03 -13.19 11.24
N SER A 234 -0.10 -11.96 10.72
CA SER A 234 -0.37 -11.70 9.30
C SER A 234 0.69 -12.23 8.33
N ASN A 235 1.87 -12.67 8.78
CA ASN A 235 2.84 -13.35 7.91
C ASN A 235 2.30 -14.70 7.40
N THR A 236 1.33 -15.30 8.10
CA THR A 236 0.62 -16.50 7.63
C THR A 236 -0.04 -16.27 6.26
N LYS A 237 -0.47 -15.03 5.95
CA LYS A 237 -1.13 -14.70 4.68
C LYS A 237 -0.23 -14.94 3.47
N SER A 238 1.04 -14.55 3.54
CA SER A 238 1.98 -14.78 2.43
C SER A 238 2.28 -16.26 2.25
N MET A 239 2.38 -17.01 3.34
CA MET A 239 2.56 -18.47 3.31
C MET A 239 1.36 -19.17 2.67
N THR A 240 0.13 -18.81 3.07
CA THR A 240 -1.10 -19.33 2.46
C THR A 240 -1.17 -18.99 0.98
N THR A 241 -0.84 -17.75 0.59
CA THR A 241 -0.78 -17.35 -0.82
C THR A 241 0.24 -18.16 -1.60
N ALA A 242 1.41 -18.45 -1.03
CA ALA A 242 2.43 -19.28 -1.68
C ALA A 242 1.95 -20.74 -1.86
N LEU A 243 1.22 -21.31 -0.89
CA LEU A 243 0.60 -22.63 -1.01
C LEU A 243 -0.46 -22.66 -2.11
N LEU A 244 -1.31 -21.64 -2.19
CA LEU A 244 -2.30 -21.50 -3.27
C LEU A 244 -1.62 -21.37 -4.63
N ALA A 245 -0.56 -20.55 -4.74
CA ALA A 245 0.19 -20.41 -5.98
C ALA A 245 0.83 -21.73 -6.44
N LYS A 246 1.38 -22.53 -5.51
CA LYS A 246 1.88 -23.87 -5.81
C LYS A 246 0.77 -24.81 -6.30
N ALA A 247 -0.40 -24.79 -5.66
CA ALA A 247 -1.53 -25.60 -6.09
C ALA A 247 -1.97 -25.25 -7.52
N VAL A 248 -2.06 -23.94 -7.83
CA VAL A 248 -2.39 -23.46 -9.18
C VAL A 248 -1.32 -23.87 -10.20
N ASP A 249 -0.03 -23.73 -9.87
CA ASP A 249 1.07 -24.15 -10.75
C ASP A 249 1.01 -25.65 -11.06
N SER A 250 0.79 -26.49 -10.04
CA SER A 250 0.62 -27.94 -10.22
C SER A 250 -0.54 -28.28 -11.15
N LEU A 251 -1.72 -27.69 -10.94
CA LEU A 251 -2.90 -27.90 -11.78
C LEU A 251 -2.66 -27.48 -13.23
N ILE A 252 -1.96 -26.35 -13.46
CA ILE A 252 -1.60 -25.90 -14.80
C ILE A 252 -0.65 -26.91 -15.47
N ARG A 253 0.34 -27.44 -14.74
CA ARG A 253 1.27 -28.45 -15.26
C ARG A 253 0.56 -29.75 -15.62
N GLU A 254 -0.29 -30.26 -14.75
CA GLU A 254 -1.09 -31.47 -14.99
C GLU A 254 -1.98 -31.31 -16.23
N ARG A 255 -2.66 -30.16 -16.36
CA ARG A 255 -3.52 -29.87 -17.52
C ARG A 255 -2.72 -29.80 -18.82
N ARG A 256 -1.54 -29.18 -18.81
CA ARG A 256 -0.64 -29.12 -19.98
C ARG A 256 -0.16 -30.52 -20.37
N GLN A 257 0.16 -31.37 -19.40
CA GLN A 257 0.59 -32.75 -19.66
C GLN A 257 -0.55 -33.57 -20.27
N LYS A 258 -1.77 -33.50 -19.71
CA LYS A 258 -2.94 -34.17 -20.26
C LYS A 258 -3.24 -33.72 -21.69
N HIS A 259 -3.21 -32.41 -21.96
CA HIS A 259 -3.46 -31.89 -23.29
C HIS A 259 -2.41 -32.35 -24.32
N LYS A 260 -1.14 -32.44 -23.92
CA LYS A 260 -0.06 -32.97 -24.78
C LYS A 260 -0.26 -34.45 -25.12
N ILE A 261 -0.75 -35.25 -24.16
CA ILE A 261 -1.07 -36.67 -24.38
C ILE A 261 -2.26 -36.81 -25.34
N GLU A 262 -3.33 -36.04 -25.12
CA GLU A 262 -4.52 -36.07 -25.99
C GLU A 262 -4.22 -35.61 -27.42
N SER A 263 -3.38 -34.58 -27.60
CA SER A 263 -2.95 -34.13 -28.94
C SER A 263 -2.11 -35.18 -29.66
N PHE A 264 -1.24 -35.88 -28.94
CA PHE A 264 -0.41 -36.94 -29.51
C PHE A 264 -1.25 -38.15 -29.93
N SER A 265 -2.24 -38.53 -29.11
CA SER A 265 -3.16 -39.62 -29.43
C SER A 265 -4.05 -39.33 -30.65
N LYS A 266 -4.48 -38.07 -30.84
CA LYS A 266 -5.26 -37.68 -32.03
C LYS A 266 -4.43 -37.71 -33.31
N SER A 267 -3.20 -37.20 -33.28
CA SER A 267 -2.27 -37.26 -34.41
C SER A 267 -2.00 -38.70 -34.87
N TYR A 268 -1.85 -39.63 -33.92
CA TYR A 268 -1.63 -41.05 -34.21
C TYR A 268 -2.87 -41.78 -34.77
N ALA A 269 -4.07 -41.28 -34.46
CA ALA A 269 -5.32 -41.83 -34.97
C ALA A 269 -5.67 -41.32 -36.37
N GLU A 270 -5.15 -40.15 -36.77
CA GLU A 270 -5.34 -39.56 -38.11
C GLU A 270 -4.29 -40.04 -39.14
N GLU A 271 -3.16 -40.60 -38.70
CA GLU A 271 -2.12 -41.19 -39.56
C GLU A 271 -2.36 -42.68 -39.93
N LYS A 272 -3.46 -43.28 -39.48
CA LYS A 272 -3.88 -44.65 -39.84
C LYS A 272 -5.15 -44.63 -40.69
#